data_AF-A0A2U1LND0-F1
#
_entry.id   AF-A0A2U1LND0-F1
#
_cell.length_a   1.000
_cell.length_b   1.000
_cell.length_c   1.000
_cell.angle_alpha   90.00
_cell.angle_beta   90.00
_cell.angle_gamma   90.00
#
_symmetry.space_group_name_H-M   'P 1'
#
loop_
_entity.id
_entity.type
_entity.pdbx_description
1 polymer ?
#
loop_
_entity_poly.entity_id
_entity_poly.type
_entity_poly.pdbx_seq_one_letter_code
_entity_poly.pdbx_strand_id
1 'polypeptide(L)'
;MFDDLTKKHIFGTSRAAPCEAVWRLFSFDIHYSYPSVMKLNFHLPNQNSITLRDSQNLSALLKREQIKLTMFTEWFELNKRDTEAEKLPYAELPKFYVWHEKSDVRVWIGKEILKWRLGFLT
;
A
#
# COMPACT_ATOMS: atom_id res chain seq x y z
N MET A 1 -1.87 57.00 -17.58
CA MET A 1 -2.72 56.66 -16.42
C MET A 1 -3.42 55.35 -16.76
N PHE A 2 -2.83 54.25 -16.28
CA PHE A 2 -3.38 52.88 -16.12
C PHE A 2 -3.91 52.19 -17.40
N ASP A 3 -3.12 51.33 -18.04
CA ASP A 3 -2.93 49.89 -17.76
C ASP A 3 -3.83 49.03 -18.66
N ASP A 4 -3.31 48.65 -19.82
CA ASP A 4 -3.87 47.55 -20.62
C ASP A 4 -2.76 46.58 -21.08
N LEU A 5 -1.83 46.27 -20.17
CA LEU A 5 -0.98 45.08 -20.23
C LEU A 5 -1.74 43.84 -19.70
N THR A 6 -3.02 43.71 -20.10
CA THR A 6 -3.95 42.68 -19.63
C THR A 6 -3.70 41.27 -20.16
N LYS A 7 -2.51 40.94 -20.71
CA LYS A 7 -2.34 39.62 -21.36
C LYS A 7 -1.19 38.71 -20.98
N LYS A 8 -0.19 39.11 -20.19
CA LYS A 8 0.93 38.16 -19.93
C LYS A 8 1.64 38.34 -18.58
N HIS A 9 0.95 38.22 -17.43
CA HIS A 9 1.70 37.94 -16.19
C HIS A 9 0.98 37.34 -14.96
N ILE A 10 -0.17 36.68 -15.07
CA ILE A 10 -0.79 36.07 -13.86
C ILE A 10 -1.29 34.65 -14.12
N PHE A 11 -0.38 33.77 -14.52
CA PHE A 11 -0.55 32.33 -14.29
C PHE A 11 0.10 31.98 -12.95
N GLY A 12 -0.66 32.18 -11.88
CA GLY A 12 -0.16 31.89 -10.54
C GLY A 12 -1.13 32.42 -9.50
N THR A 13 -2.21 31.68 -9.27
CA THR A 13 -2.90 31.51 -7.98
C THR A 13 -4.23 30.82 -8.25
N SER A 14 -4.21 29.49 -8.31
CA SER A 14 -5.40 28.72 -7.97
C SER A 14 -5.78 29.13 -6.55
N ARG A 15 -6.82 29.94 -6.40
CA ARG A 15 -7.44 30.21 -5.10
C ARG A 15 -7.96 28.86 -4.59
N ALA A 16 -7.15 28.18 -3.80
CA ALA A 16 -7.60 27.11 -2.93
C ALA A 16 -8.78 27.70 -2.11
N ALA A 17 -9.89 26.98 -2.02
CA ALA A 17 -11.01 27.44 -1.20
C ALA A 17 -10.50 27.75 0.22
N PRO A 18 -11.08 28.71 0.96
CA PRO A 18 -10.57 29.08 2.29
C PRO A 18 -10.37 27.88 3.22
N CYS A 19 -11.23 26.85 3.09
CA CYS A 19 -11.09 25.58 3.79
C CYS A 19 -9.82 24.78 3.41
N GLU A 20 -9.44 24.74 2.14
CA GLU A 20 -8.23 24.06 1.66
C GLU A 20 -6.95 24.82 2.09
N ALA A 21 -7.00 26.16 2.09
CA ALA A 21 -5.89 27.00 2.55
C ALA A 21 -5.64 26.84 4.07
N VAL A 22 -6.69 26.80 4.88
CA VAL A 22 -6.61 26.51 6.33
C VAL A 22 -6.02 25.11 6.56
N TRP A 23 -6.45 24.11 5.79
CA TRP A 23 -5.92 22.75 5.93
C TRP A 23 -4.41 22.65 5.69
N ARG A 24 -3.90 23.37 4.66
CA ARG A 24 -2.46 23.42 4.36
C ARG A 24 -1.67 24.25 5.37
N LEU A 25 -2.27 25.30 5.94
CA LEU A 25 -1.62 26.18 6.91
C LEU A 25 -1.42 25.51 8.28
N PHE A 26 -2.36 24.67 8.69
CA PHE A 26 -2.33 24.01 10.00
C PHE A 26 -1.72 22.60 9.98
N SER A 27 -1.28 22.09 8.82
CA SER A 27 -0.65 20.77 8.67
C SER A 27 -1.39 19.66 9.42
N PHE A 28 -2.72 19.70 9.44
CA PHE A 28 -3.51 18.65 10.08
C PHE A 28 -3.23 17.32 9.39
N ASP A 29 -3.10 16.24 10.17
CA ASP A 29 -3.02 14.88 9.64
C ASP A 29 -4.28 14.57 8.83
N ILE A 30 -4.18 14.69 7.51
CA ILE A 30 -5.28 14.52 6.55
C ILE A 30 -5.71 13.05 6.42
N HIS A 31 -5.05 12.14 7.12
CA HIS A 31 -5.08 10.70 6.85
C HIS A 31 -5.76 9.88 7.94
N TYR A 32 -6.73 10.42 8.67
CA TYR A 32 -7.67 9.57 9.40
C TYR A 32 -8.77 9.06 8.46
N SER A 33 -8.42 8.11 7.59
CA SER A 33 -9.42 7.34 6.84
C SER A 33 -10.12 6.38 7.80
N TYR A 34 -11.32 6.75 8.23
CA TYR A 34 -12.23 5.86 8.93
C TYR A 34 -13.40 5.52 8.00
N PRO A 35 -13.60 4.23 7.64
CA PRO A 35 -12.82 3.06 8.02
C PRO A 35 -11.46 2.99 7.30
N SER A 36 -10.53 2.20 7.83
CA SER A 36 -9.25 1.90 7.16
C SER A 36 -9.52 1.16 5.84
N VAL A 37 -9.46 1.88 4.72
CA VAL A 37 -9.62 1.29 3.38
C VAL A 37 -8.25 0.88 2.87
N MET A 38 -7.98 -0.42 2.86
CA MET A 38 -6.80 -0.96 2.19
C MET A 38 -7.08 -1.11 0.70
N LYS A 39 -6.32 -0.38 -0.13
CA LYS A 39 -6.37 -0.57 -1.58
C LYS A 39 -5.76 -1.92 -1.92
N LEU A 40 -6.56 -2.78 -2.54
CA LEU A 40 -6.09 -4.05 -3.07
C LEU A 40 -5.32 -3.77 -4.36
N ASN A 41 -4.05 -4.16 -4.41
CA ASN A 41 -3.23 -4.02 -5.62
C ASN A 41 -3.55 -5.18 -6.57
N PHE A 42 -4.39 -4.92 -7.57
CA PHE A 42 -4.60 -5.80 -8.72
C PHE A 42 -3.87 -5.20 -9.92
N HIS A 43 -2.89 -5.94 -10.43
CA HIS A 43 -2.16 -5.57 -11.63
C HIS A 43 -2.34 -6.64 -12.70
N LEU A 44 -2.21 -6.25 -13.96
CA LEU A 44 -2.12 -7.19 -15.06
C LEU A 44 -0.87 -8.08 -14.88
N PRO A 45 -0.85 -9.29 -15.46
CA PRO A 45 0.35 -10.12 -15.47
C PRO A 45 1.55 -9.31 -15.98
N ASN A 46 2.66 -9.36 -15.23
CA ASN A 46 3.91 -8.59 -15.46
C ASN A 46 3.85 -7.08 -15.21
N GLN A 47 2.76 -6.55 -14.65
CA GLN A 47 2.66 -5.13 -14.25
C GLN A 47 2.66 -4.93 -12.73
N ASN A 48 3.16 -5.92 -11.99
CA ASN A 48 3.32 -5.81 -10.54
C ASN A 48 4.40 -4.76 -10.23
N SER A 49 4.06 -3.77 -9.40
CA SER A 49 5.04 -2.78 -8.94
C SER A 49 6.08 -3.42 -8.02
N ILE A 50 7.36 -3.12 -8.23
CA ILE A 50 8.48 -3.60 -7.42
C ILE A 50 9.20 -2.40 -6.83
N THR A 51 9.24 -2.31 -5.50
CA THR A 51 9.99 -1.26 -4.81
C THR A 51 11.44 -1.68 -4.64
N LEU A 52 12.34 -1.00 -5.36
CA LEU A 52 13.78 -1.10 -5.14
C LEU A 52 14.17 -0.23 -3.95
N ARG A 53 14.88 -0.79 -2.97
CA ARG A 53 15.53 0.01 -1.91
C ARG A 53 16.96 0.30 -2.31
N ASP A 54 17.50 1.44 -1.90
CA ASP A 54 18.86 1.88 -2.23
C ASP A 54 19.95 0.87 -1.79
N SER A 55 19.66 0.05 -0.78
CA SER A 55 20.54 -1.01 -0.30
C SER A 55 20.51 -2.31 -1.12
N GLN A 56 19.65 -2.41 -2.14
CA GLN A 56 19.44 -3.64 -2.90
C GLN A 56 19.92 -3.53 -4.34
N ASN A 57 20.61 -4.57 -4.81
CA ASN A 57 21.04 -4.67 -6.21
C ASN A 57 19.89 -5.16 -7.10
N LEU A 58 19.60 -4.42 -8.17
CA LEU A 58 18.54 -4.76 -9.14
C LEU A 58 18.73 -6.16 -9.74
N SER A 59 19.97 -6.53 -10.09
CA SER A 59 20.30 -7.84 -10.68
C SER A 59 20.07 -8.99 -9.71
N ALA A 60 20.34 -8.77 -8.42
CA ALA A 60 20.09 -9.76 -7.37
C ALA A 60 18.60 -9.89 -7.08
N LEU A 61 17.86 -8.78 -7.13
CA LEU A 61 16.41 -8.76 -7.04
C LEU A 61 15.78 -9.55 -8.19
N LEU A 62 16.07 -9.23 -9.45
CA LEU A 62 15.46 -9.91 -10.61
C LEU A 62 15.68 -11.43 -10.63
N LYS A 63 16.74 -11.93 -9.99
CA LYS A 63 16.99 -13.37 -9.81
C LYS A 63 16.10 -14.04 -8.77
N ARG A 64 15.49 -13.28 -7.86
CA ARG A 64 14.57 -13.81 -6.84
C ARG A 64 13.21 -14.08 -7.45
N GLU A 65 12.82 -15.35 -7.48
CA GLU A 65 11.48 -15.75 -7.94
C GLU A 65 10.37 -15.15 -7.06
N GLN A 66 10.66 -14.92 -5.77
CA GLN A 66 9.74 -14.31 -4.81
C GLN A 66 9.28 -12.90 -5.21
N ILE A 67 10.00 -12.18 -6.09
CA ILE A 67 9.55 -10.83 -6.52
C ILE A 67 8.24 -10.88 -7.29
N LYS A 68 7.98 -11.97 -8.01
CA LYS A 68 6.75 -12.16 -8.77
C LYS A 68 5.55 -12.45 -7.86
N LEU A 69 5.81 -12.89 -6.63
CA LEU A 69 4.77 -13.20 -5.65
C LEU A 69 4.18 -11.90 -5.10
N THR A 70 2.92 -11.67 -5.40
CA THR A 70 2.11 -10.60 -4.83
C THR A 70 1.19 -11.15 -3.75
N MET A 71 0.62 -10.24 -2.96
CA MET A 71 -0.43 -10.57 -2.00
C MET A 71 -1.57 -11.40 -2.63
N PHE A 72 -1.93 -11.10 -3.88
CA PHE A 72 -3.01 -11.76 -4.59
C PHE A 72 -2.62 -13.15 -5.12
N THR A 73 -1.41 -13.31 -5.68
CA THR A 73 -0.95 -14.64 -6.12
C THR A 73 -0.73 -15.58 -4.93
N GLU A 74 -0.19 -15.06 -3.82
CA GLU A 74 -0.04 -15.84 -2.59
C GLU A 74 -1.38 -16.16 -1.94
N TRP A 75 -2.42 -15.35 -2.15
CA TRP A 75 -3.76 -15.68 -1.68
C TRP A 75 -4.32 -16.94 -2.37
N PHE A 76 -4.12 -17.08 -3.68
CA PHE A 76 -4.51 -18.33 -4.36
C PHE A 76 -3.76 -19.55 -3.82
N GLU A 77 -2.47 -19.41 -3.53
CA GLU A 77 -1.68 -20.47 -2.94
C GLU A 77 -2.09 -20.77 -1.49
N LEU A 78 -2.47 -19.75 -0.72
CA LEU A 78 -3.01 -19.90 0.63
C LEU A 78 -4.34 -20.67 0.62
N ASN A 79 -5.24 -20.34 -0.30
CA ASN A 79 -6.54 -21.02 -0.42
C ASN A 79 -6.40 -22.52 -0.69
N LYS A 80 -5.31 -22.97 -1.32
CA LYS A 80 -5.04 -24.41 -1.53
C LYS A 80 -4.58 -25.12 -0.26
N ARG A 81 -3.99 -24.38 0.68
CA ARG A 81 -3.34 -24.93 1.89
C ARG A 81 -4.21 -24.79 3.13
N ASP A 82 -5.10 -23.81 3.16
CA ASP A 82 -5.91 -23.45 4.31
C ASP A 82 -7.39 -23.34 3.92
N THR A 83 -8.21 -24.23 4.48
CA THR A 83 -9.66 -24.28 4.25
C THR A 83 -10.42 -23.10 4.84
N GLU A 84 -9.85 -22.39 5.83
CA GLU A 84 -10.46 -21.18 6.37
C GLU A 84 -10.19 -19.97 5.49
N ALA A 85 -8.99 -19.88 4.91
CA ALA A 85 -8.65 -18.85 3.93
C ALA A 85 -9.49 -18.96 2.65
N GLU A 86 -9.78 -20.19 2.20
CA GLU A 86 -10.61 -20.46 1.01
C GLU A 86 -12.03 -19.87 1.13
N LYS A 87 -12.60 -19.90 2.34
CA LYS A 87 -13.96 -19.37 2.61
C LYS A 87 -13.99 -17.84 2.61
N LEU A 88 -12.84 -17.18 2.69
CA LEU A 88 -12.74 -15.74 2.81
C LEU A 88 -12.51 -15.08 1.45
N PRO A 89 -13.29 -14.04 1.09
CA PRO A 89 -12.95 -13.23 -0.06
C PRO A 89 -11.63 -12.49 0.20
N TYR A 90 -10.86 -12.25 -0.86
CA TYR A 90 -9.57 -11.55 -0.77
C TYR A 90 -9.65 -10.18 -0.06
N ALA A 91 -10.79 -9.49 -0.16
CA ALA A 91 -11.03 -8.22 0.54
C ALA A 91 -11.12 -8.37 2.08
N GLU A 92 -11.49 -9.54 2.57
CA GLU A 92 -11.61 -9.82 4.00
C GLU A 92 -10.42 -10.58 4.58
N LEU A 93 -9.60 -11.20 3.73
CA LEU A 93 -8.38 -11.88 4.13
C LEU A 93 -7.47 -11.03 5.06
N PRO A 94 -7.23 -9.72 4.80
CA PRO A 94 -6.39 -8.89 5.67
C PRO A 94 -6.95 -8.65 7.08
N LYS A 95 -8.24 -8.95 7.30
CA LYS A 95 -8.85 -8.92 8.63
C LYS A 95 -8.29 -10.04 9.50
N PHE A 96 -7.99 -11.20 8.93
CA PHE A 96 -7.57 -12.42 9.64
C PHE A 96 -6.08 -12.74 9.47
N TYR A 97 -5.50 -12.41 8.32
CA TYR A 97 -4.10 -12.69 7.99
C TYR A 97 -3.30 -11.39 7.88
N VAL A 98 -2.00 -11.46 8.19
CA VAL A 98 -1.03 -10.39 8.00
C VAL A 98 -0.08 -10.77 6.88
N TRP A 99 0.14 -9.83 5.97
CA TRP A 99 1.13 -9.98 4.93
C TRP A 99 2.53 -9.78 5.49
N HIS A 100 3.36 -10.81 5.42
CA HIS A 100 4.78 -10.72 5.77
C HIS A 100 5.63 -10.66 4.52
N GLU A 101 6.18 -9.48 4.26
CA GLU A 101 7.13 -9.24 3.17
C GLU A 101 8.54 -9.10 3.73
N LYS A 102 9.25 -10.23 3.85
CA LYS A 102 10.70 -10.23 4.08
C LYS A 102 11.41 -10.52 2.77
N SER A 103 12.67 -10.09 2.66
CA SER A 103 13.48 -10.21 1.44
C SER A 103 13.58 -11.63 0.88
N ASP A 104 13.44 -12.64 1.74
CA ASP A 104 13.53 -14.06 1.37
C ASP A 104 12.18 -14.80 1.39
N VAL A 105 11.16 -14.26 2.06
CA VAL A 105 9.86 -14.94 2.21
C VAL A 105 8.72 -13.93 2.13
N ARG A 106 7.79 -14.19 1.22
CA ARG A 106 6.50 -13.49 1.07
C ARG A 106 5.39 -14.47 1.36
N VAL A 107 4.68 -14.27 2.47
CA VAL A 107 3.65 -15.22 2.92
C VAL A 107 2.57 -14.53 3.74
N TRP A 108 1.36 -15.07 3.67
CA TRP A 108 0.26 -14.74 4.56
C TRP A 108 0.39 -15.52 5.87
N ILE A 109 0.45 -14.83 7.01
CA ILE A 109 0.49 -15.45 8.33
C ILE A 109 -0.80 -15.11 9.08
N GLY A 110 -1.48 -16.12 9.60
CA GLY A 110 -2.68 -15.94 10.42
C GLY A 110 -2.39 -15.16 11.70
N LYS A 111 -3.27 -14.22 12.05
CA LYS A 111 -3.08 -13.33 13.21
C LYS A 111 -3.07 -14.10 14.53
N GLU A 112 -3.77 -15.22 14.61
CA GLU A 112 -3.71 -16.13 15.75
C GLU A 112 -2.28 -16.62 15.99
N ILE A 113 -1.55 -17.04 14.96
CA ILE A 113 -0.15 -17.49 15.07
C ILE A 113 0.77 -16.36 15.56
N LEU A 114 0.52 -15.12 15.11
CA LEU A 114 1.30 -13.95 15.54
C LEU A 114 1.02 -13.56 16.99
N LYS A 115 -0.23 -13.67 17.44
CA LYS A 115 -0.60 -13.47 18.86
C LYS A 115 0.16 -14.45 19.76
N TRP A 116 0.25 -15.73 19.36
CA TRP A 116 1.03 -16.72 20.12
C TRP A 116 2.53 -16.41 20.16
N ARG A 117 3.13 -15.90 19.08
CA ARG A 117 4.57 -15.56 19.07
C ARG A 117 4.94 -14.35 19.92
N LEU A 118 4.03 -13.40 20.10
CA LEU A 118 4.25 -12.20 20.90
C LEU A 118 3.84 -12.38 22.38
N GLY A 119 2.93 -13.31 22.68
CA GLY A 119 2.45 -13.58 24.03
C GLY A 119 3.40 -14.34 24.96
N PHE A 120 4.55 -14.82 24.47
CA PHE A 120 5.59 -15.48 25.29
C PHE A 120 6.76 -14.54 25.69
N LEU A 121 6.68 -13.24 25.39
CA LEU A 121 7.72 -12.26 25.70
C LEU A 121 7.32 -11.18 26.73
N THR A 122 6.26 -11.42 27.52
CA THR A 122 5.88 -10.55 28.66
C THR A 122 5.61 -11.38 29.89
#